data_AF-A0A496VH85-F1
#
_entry.id   AF-A0A496VH85-F1
#
_cell.length_a   1.000
_cell.length_b   1.000
_cell.length_c   1.000
_cell.angle_alpha   90.00
_cell.angle_beta   90.00
_cell.angle_gamma   90.00
#
_symmetry.space_group_name_H-M   'P 1'
#
loop_
_entity.id
_entity.type
_entity.pdbx_description
1 polymer ?
#
loop_
_entity_poly.entity_id
_entity_poly.type
_entity_poly.pdbx_seq_one_letter_code
_entity_poly.pdbx_strand_id
1 'polypeptide(L)'
;NRDFIFFDEKYIKALFVGFASLSNLYFIKSEPELEQKYPDILFLYRQPYAPNYQFLLELKYLHKKQRTRLNEKRKEAINQIKRYKQFPEIQQLENLKSWAIVFVGEKAEVIEEL
;
A
#
# COMPACT_ATOMS: atom_id res chain seq x y z
N ASN A 1 -20.23 13.21 4.49
CA ASN A 1 -20.44 11.76 4.65
C ASN A 1 -20.01 11.37 6.07
N ARG A 2 -20.89 10.76 6.88
CA ARG A 2 -20.64 10.40 8.28
C ARG A 2 -19.60 9.28 8.43
N ASP A 3 -19.46 8.43 7.42
CA ASP A 3 -18.56 7.27 7.44
C ASP A 3 -17.08 7.69 7.65
N PHE A 4 -16.72 8.90 7.20
CA PHE A 4 -15.34 9.41 7.28
C PHE A 4 -14.99 10.13 8.59
N ILE A 5 -15.91 10.21 9.56
CA ILE A 5 -15.69 10.93 10.83
C ILE A 5 -14.62 10.23 11.68
N PHE A 6 -14.67 8.91 11.75
CA PHE A 6 -13.71 8.07 12.49
C PHE A 6 -12.79 7.25 11.58
N PHE A 7 -12.89 7.48 10.26
CA PHE A 7 -12.11 6.76 9.28
C PHE A 7 -10.67 7.24 9.32
N ASP A 8 -9.75 6.28 9.31
CA ASP A 8 -8.31 6.47 9.35
C ASP A 8 -7.62 5.42 8.45
N GLU A 9 -6.29 5.40 8.48
CA GLU A 9 -5.47 4.61 7.58
C GLU A 9 -5.74 3.09 7.65
N LYS A 10 -6.00 2.53 8.85
CA LYS A 10 -6.23 1.07 9.02
C LYS A 10 -7.53 0.62 8.34
N TYR A 11 -8.55 1.46 8.24
CA TYR A 11 -9.78 1.08 7.54
C TYR A 11 -9.56 0.98 6.02
N ILE A 12 -8.70 1.82 5.44
CA ILE A 12 -8.32 1.71 4.02
C ILE A 12 -7.55 0.42 3.79
N LYS A 13 -6.57 0.13 4.66
CA LYS A 13 -5.81 -1.13 4.58
C LYS A 13 -6.75 -2.33 4.63
N ALA A 14 -7.66 -2.37 5.61
CA ALA A 14 -8.64 -3.45 5.77
C ALA A 14 -9.55 -3.60 4.54
N LEU A 15 -10.03 -2.50 3.95
CA LEU A 15 -10.83 -2.55 2.72
C LEU A 15 -10.02 -3.12 1.54
N PHE A 16 -8.80 -2.62 1.32
CA PHE A 16 -7.93 -3.12 0.25
C PHE A 16 -7.62 -4.61 0.40
N VAL A 17 -7.22 -5.04 1.59
CA VAL A 17 -6.95 -6.46 1.88
C VAL A 17 -8.20 -7.30 1.71
N GLY A 18 -9.35 -6.82 2.20
CA GLY A 18 -10.63 -7.51 2.09
C GLY A 18 -11.04 -7.73 0.62
N PHE A 19 -11.01 -6.68 -0.19
CA PHE A 19 -11.31 -6.79 -1.62
C PHE A 19 -10.28 -7.62 -2.38
N ALA A 20 -8.98 -7.44 -2.10
CA ALA A 20 -7.92 -8.19 -2.76
C ALA A 20 -8.02 -9.69 -2.48
N SER A 21 -8.38 -10.06 -1.24
CA SER A 21 -8.53 -11.45 -0.80
C SER A 21 -9.72 -12.18 -1.43
N LEU A 22 -10.65 -11.46 -2.08
CA LEU A 22 -11.72 -12.10 -2.88
C LEU A 22 -11.17 -12.71 -4.18
N SER A 23 -9.99 -12.29 -4.62
CA SER A 23 -9.32 -12.82 -5.81
C SER A 23 -8.33 -13.92 -5.43
N ASN A 24 -8.32 -15.00 -6.22
CA ASN A 24 -7.31 -16.05 -6.09
C ASN A 24 -6.02 -15.80 -6.90
N LEU A 25 -5.89 -14.64 -7.57
CA LEU A 25 -4.76 -14.35 -8.45
C LEU A 25 -3.43 -14.13 -7.74
N TYR A 26 -3.47 -13.64 -6.50
CA TYR A 26 -2.27 -13.29 -5.72
C TYR A 26 -2.33 -13.92 -4.33
N PHE A 27 -1.15 -14.07 -3.72
CA PHE A 27 -1.00 -14.25 -2.29
C PHE A 27 -0.89 -12.87 -1.64
N ILE A 28 -1.90 -12.48 -0.86
CA ILE A 28 -1.97 -11.17 -0.21
C ILE A 28 -1.30 -11.27 1.17
N LYS A 29 -0.27 -10.46 1.41
CA LYS A 29 0.30 -10.24 2.75
C LYS A 29 -0.03 -8.83 3.21
N SER A 30 -0.72 -8.70 4.34
CA SER A 30 -0.96 -7.42 5.01
C SER A 30 0.04 -7.26 6.15
N GLU A 31 0.69 -6.09 6.24
CA GLU A 31 1.66 -5.74 7.27
C GLU A 31 2.68 -6.87 7.57
N PRO A 32 3.30 -7.52 6.56
CA PRO A 32 4.31 -8.55 6.83
C PRO A 32 5.54 -7.92 7.48
N GLU A 33 6.09 -8.58 8.49
CA GLU A 33 7.36 -8.16 9.07
C GLU A 33 8.52 -8.44 8.10
N LEU A 34 9.26 -7.39 7.72
CA LEU A 34 10.48 -7.42 6.94
C LEU A 34 11.49 -6.49 7.61
N GLU A 35 12.62 -7.02 8.09
CA GLU A 35 13.68 -6.22 8.72
C GLU A 35 13.14 -5.27 9.83
N GLN A 36 12.25 -5.78 10.69
CA GLN A 36 11.54 -5.03 11.76
C GLN A 36 10.69 -3.85 11.27
N LYS A 37 10.26 -3.90 10.00
CA LYS A 37 9.31 -2.96 9.39
C LYS A 37 8.14 -3.72 8.78
N TYR A 38 7.10 -2.97 8.45
CA TYR A 38 5.80 -3.52 8.06
C TYR A 38 5.28 -2.72 6.86
N PRO A 39 5.57 -3.16 5.62
CA PRO A 39 4.90 -2.60 4.44
C PRO A 39 3.41 -2.86 4.52
N ASP A 40 2.56 -1.97 4.01
CA ASP A 40 1.12 -2.13 4.22
C ASP A 40 0.56 -3.39 3.54
N ILE A 41 0.82 -3.56 2.24
CA ILE A 41 0.26 -4.69 1.48
C ILE A 41 1.24 -5.16 0.39
N LEU A 42 1.49 -6.47 0.35
CA LEU A 42 2.15 -7.14 -0.77
C LEU A 42 1.16 -8.03 -1.54
N PHE A 43 1.18 -7.93 -2.87
CA PHE A 43 0.52 -8.83 -3.80
C PHE A 43 1.60 -9.67 -4.46
N LEU A 44 1.72 -10.92 -4.02
CA LEU A 44 2.75 -11.84 -4.49
C LEU A 44 2.16 -12.87 -5.43
N TYR A 45 2.97 -13.44 -6.33
CA TYR A 45 2.51 -14.51 -7.21
C TYR A 45 1.94 -15.70 -6.44
N ARG A 46 0.92 -16.33 -7.02
CA ARG A 46 0.27 -17.51 -6.46
C ARG A 46 0.10 -18.56 -7.55
N GLN A 47 0.96 -19.57 -7.54
CA GLN A 47 0.92 -20.68 -8.49
C GLN A 47 -0.48 -21.33 -8.52
N PRO A 48 -0.99 -21.71 -9.71
CA PRO A 48 -0.35 -21.61 -11.03
C PRO A 48 -0.51 -20.23 -11.71
N TYR A 49 -1.11 -19.25 -11.03
CA TYR A 49 -1.33 -17.92 -11.59
C TYR A 49 -0.05 -17.08 -11.53
N ALA A 50 0.37 -16.59 -12.70
CA ALA A 50 1.50 -15.67 -12.84
C ALA A 50 1.06 -14.42 -13.63
N PRO A 51 0.34 -13.48 -12.98
CA PRO A 51 0.08 -12.17 -13.57
C PRO A 51 1.38 -11.43 -13.94
N ASN A 52 1.28 -10.38 -14.75
CA ASN A 52 2.48 -9.69 -15.27
C ASN A 52 3.36 -9.02 -14.19
N TYR A 53 2.78 -8.65 -13.04
CA TYR A 53 3.46 -7.88 -12.00
C TYR A 53 3.08 -8.37 -10.61
N GLN A 54 4.00 -8.16 -9.66
CA GLN A 54 3.73 -8.18 -8.22
C GLN A 54 3.61 -6.75 -7.72
N PHE A 55 2.99 -6.55 -6.55
CA PHE A 55 2.79 -5.20 -6.01
C PHE A 55 3.25 -5.06 -4.57
N LEU A 56 3.89 -3.93 -4.28
CA LEU A 56 4.06 -3.39 -2.94
C LEU A 56 3.28 -2.08 -2.86
N LEU A 57 2.27 -2.02 -2.00
CA LEU A 57 1.47 -0.82 -1.80
C LEU A 57 1.78 -0.23 -0.43
N GLU A 58 2.02 1.08 -0.39
CA GLU A 58 2.07 1.88 0.84
C GLU A 58 0.95 2.91 0.79
N LEU A 59 0.07 2.88 1.80
CA LEU A 59 -1.16 3.64 1.87
C LEU A 59 -1.05 4.69 2.96
N LYS A 60 -1.51 5.91 2.66
CA LYS A 60 -1.66 6.97 3.67
C LYS A 60 -3.07 7.55 3.60
N TYR A 61 -3.55 8.02 4.75
CA TYR A 61 -4.83 8.71 4.83
C TYR A 61 -4.73 10.05 5.56
N LEU A 62 -5.45 11.03 5.04
CA LEU A 62 -5.68 12.32 5.65
C LEU A 62 -7.17 12.62 5.64
N HIS A 63 -7.70 13.16 6.74
CA HIS A 63 -9.00 13.81 6.65
C HIS A 63 -8.89 15.06 5.78
N LYS A 64 -9.99 15.49 5.14
CA LYS A 64 -10.02 16.70 4.28
C LYS A 64 -9.44 17.95 4.97
N LYS A 65 -9.67 18.11 6.28
CA LYS A 65 -9.13 19.21 7.09
C LYS A 65 -7.60 19.20 7.24
N GLN A 66 -6.95 18.06 6.97
CA GLN A 66 -5.50 17.86 7.05
C GLN A 66 -4.83 17.84 5.66
N ARG A 67 -5.56 18.21 4.59
CA ARG A 67 -5.04 18.20 3.22
C ARG A 67 -3.73 18.96 3.04
N THR A 68 -3.48 19.99 3.83
CA THR A 68 -2.20 20.74 3.81
C THR A 68 -0.97 19.87 4.08
N ARG A 69 -1.14 18.70 4.71
CA ARG A 69 -0.08 17.70 4.98
C ARG A 69 0.10 16.68 3.85
N LEU A 70 -0.58 16.84 2.71
CA LEU A 70 -0.51 15.88 1.59
C LEU A 70 0.92 15.63 1.12
N ASN A 71 1.71 16.68 0.95
CA ASN A 71 3.11 16.57 0.51
C ASN A 71 4.01 15.89 1.55
N GLU A 72 3.73 16.08 2.85
CA GLU A 72 4.43 15.41 3.94
C GLU A 72 4.15 13.90 3.88
N LYS A 73 2.87 13.51 3.81
CA LYS A 73 2.47 12.09 3.74
C LYS A 73 2.91 11.39 2.46
N ARG A 74 2.91 12.09 1.33
CA ARG A 74 3.50 11.60 0.07
C ARG A 74 4.98 11.26 0.27
N LYS A 75 5.78 12.17 0.82
CA LYS A 75 7.21 11.94 1.06
C LYS A 75 7.46 10.80 2.04
N GLU A 76 6.64 10.70 3.09
CA GLU A 76 6.70 9.59 4.05
C GLU A 76 6.52 8.23 3.36
N ALA A 77 5.45 8.06 2.57
CA ALA A 77 5.17 6.83 1.85
C ALA A 77 6.28 6.47 0.84
N ILE A 78 6.77 7.45 0.08
CA ILE A 78 7.88 7.25 -0.86
C ILE A 78 9.14 6.78 -0.13
N ASN A 79 9.47 7.39 1.01
CA ASN A 79 10.65 7.02 1.79
C ASN A 79 10.53 5.62 2.41
N GLN A 80 9.31 5.21 2.81
CA GLN A 80 9.05 3.85 3.26
C GLN A 80 9.27 2.84 2.14
N ILE A 81 8.69 3.06 0.96
CA ILE A 81 8.89 2.19 -0.21
C ILE A 81 10.35 2.09 -0.60
N LYS A 82 11.06 3.23 -0.69
CA LYS A 82 12.50 3.24 -1.02
C LYS A 82 13.31 2.41 -0.04
N ARG A 83 12.96 2.44 1.24
CA ARG A 83 13.59 1.62 2.29
C ARG A 83 13.28 0.14 2.09
N TYR A 84 12.02 -0.23 1.89
CA TYR A 84 11.62 -1.63 1.69
C TYR A 84 12.27 -2.25 0.46
N LYS A 85 12.45 -1.48 -0.63
CA LYS A 85 13.18 -1.93 -1.83
C LYS A 85 14.67 -2.23 -1.60
N GLN A 86 15.22 -1.89 -0.42
CA GLN A 86 16.58 -2.29 -0.04
C GLN A 86 16.62 -3.64 0.70
N PHE A 87 15.47 -4.20 1.10
CA PHE A 87 15.43 -5.46 1.85
C PHE A 87 15.60 -6.66 0.91
N PRO A 88 16.41 -7.67 1.29
CA PRO A 88 16.66 -8.84 0.43
C PRO A 88 15.39 -9.52 -0.05
N GLU A 89 14.37 -9.65 0.81
CA GLU A 89 13.10 -10.31 0.51
C GLU A 89 12.29 -9.57 -0.56
N ILE A 90 12.48 -8.26 -0.69
CA ILE A 90 11.85 -7.43 -1.71
C ILE A 90 12.69 -7.41 -2.98
N GLN A 91 14.03 -7.36 -2.87
CA GLN A 91 14.94 -7.32 -4.02
C GLN A 91 14.87 -8.59 -4.88
N GLN A 92 14.53 -9.74 -4.28
CA GLN A 92 14.35 -11.00 -5.01
C GLN A 92 13.00 -11.09 -5.75
N LEU A 93 12.07 -10.15 -5.55
CA LEU A 93 10.76 -10.19 -6.21
C LEU A 93 10.87 -9.73 -7.67
N GLU A 94 10.60 -10.65 -8.58
CA GLU A 94 10.51 -10.35 -10.02
C GLU A 94 9.27 -9.51 -10.35
N ASN A 95 9.40 -8.61 -11.33
CA ASN A 95 8.34 -7.74 -11.85
C ASN A 95 7.55 -6.98 -10.75
N LEU A 96 8.23 -6.54 -9.70
CA LEU A 96 7.61 -5.77 -8.63
C LEU A 96 7.35 -4.31 -9.06
N LYS A 97 6.09 -3.89 -9.00
CA LYS A 97 5.70 -2.47 -9.03
C LYS A 97 5.41 -1.99 -7.61
N SER A 98 5.93 -0.83 -7.24
CA SER A 98 5.69 -0.26 -5.90
C SER A 98 4.92 1.05 -6.01
N TRP A 99 3.88 1.23 -5.18
CA TRP A 99 2.98 2.37 -5.28
C TRP A 99 2.78 3.06 -3.95
N ALA A 100 3.02 4.38 -3.92
CA ALA A 100 2.59 5.24 -2.83
C ALA A 100 1.20 5.80 -3.16
N ILE A 101 0.23 5.57 -2.29
CA ILE A 101 -1.15 6.04 -2.47
C ILE A 101 -1.55 6.88 -1.24
N VAL A 102 -1.90 8.14 -1.45
CA VAL A 102 -2.36 9.02 -0.36
C VAL A 102 -3.79 9.45 -0.60
N PHE A 103 -4.66 9.07 0.32
CA PHE A 103 -6.06 9.44 0.34
C PHE A 103 -6.29 10.72 1.15
N VAL A 104 -7.14 11.61 0.63
CA VAL A 104 -7.68 12.77 1.34
C VAL A 104 -9.21 12.64 1.36
N GLY A 105 -9.75 12.23 2.51
CA GLY A 105 -11.13 11.75 2.57
C GLY A 105 -11.34 10.59 1.59
N GLU A 106 -12.33 10.71 0.72
CA GLU A 106 -12.68 9.68 -0.27
C GLU A 106 -11.81 9.65 -1.53
N LYS A 107 -10.88 10.61 -1.72
CA LYS A 107 -10.11 10.75 -2.96
C LYS A 107 -8.67 10.27 -2.79
N ALA A 108 -8.20 9.39 -3.67
CA ALA A 108 -6.76 9.16 -3.85
C ALA A 108 -6.15 10.38 -4.57
N GLU A 109 -5.62 11.32 -3.82
CA GLU A 109 -5.01 12.55 -4.38
C GLU A 109 -3.56 12.32 -4.84
N VAL A 110 -2.90 11.26 -4.35
CA VAL A 110 -1.58 10.83 -4.82
C VAL A 110 -1.67 9.36 -5.18
N ILE A 111 -1.20 9.03 -6.39
CA ILE A 111 -1.01 7.67 -6.89
C ILE A 111 0.32 7.70 -7.66
N GLU A 112 1.40 7.20 -7.07
CA GLU A 112 2.75 7.33 -7.61
C GLU A 112 3.48 5.98 -7.63
N GLU A 113 3.95 5.58 -8.80
CA GLU A 113 4.80 4.39 -9.00
C GLU A 113 6.28 4.74 -8.74
N LEU A 114 7.02 3.83 -8.08
CA LEU A 114 8.42 4.00 -7.66
C LEU A 114 9.31 2.80 -8.00
#